data_AF-A0A3Q8RR14-F1
#
_entry.id   AF-A0A3Q8RR14-F1
#
_cell.length_a   1.000
_cell.length_b   1.000
_cell.length_c   1.000
_cell.angle_alpha   90.00
_cell.angle_beta   90.00
_cell.angle_gamma   90.00
#
_symmetry.space_group_name_H-M   'P 1'
#
loop_
_entity.id
_entity.type
_entity.pdbx_description
1 polymer ?
#
loop_
_entity_poly.entity_id
_entity_poly.type
_entity_poly.pdbx_seq_one_letter_code
_entity_poly.pdbx_strand_id
1 'polypeptide(L)'
;METRRKFKGSDAFLAESARTIYNLFTQDLEPFTAFNARFTSEYAAAFLHQIDAADTVVTDVSTLAKQGVETQKVLIEMQNASRVYNRIKSHAMWAFPDNPAVLKEFTTGYRDASKNQPKMLVFLETLEKVVTNYLDDLTDVTKGGMPASIVEELATIKDELKSANTQQEVYKKQRLVITQDRISALNDCYTTLVQIINTAQLVFANEPAKRAQYSYRPTTGSSSITDFVGQVAPNETKVITQVSYDKESFIGFENRGETTLQFDISTDEVTLNGNMVELESGAINNQPMEWLLADVANGTKVNILAYNPSTTSTGSYWVSTDV
;
A
#
# COMPACT_ATOMS: atom_id res chain seq x y z
N MET A 1 -7.04 -10.76 -6.66
CA MET A 1 -6.93 -9.42 -7.28
C MET A 1 -6.25 -8.54 -6.25
N GLU A 2 -5.18 -7.85 -6.65
CA GLU A 2 -4.51 -6.85 -5.81
C GLU A 2 -5.43 -5.62 -5.72
N THR A 3 -5.78 -5.16 -4.52
CA THR A 3 -6.66 -3.98 -4.38
C THR A 3 -5.81 -2.74 -4.58
N ARG A 4 -6.10 -2.00 -5.65
CA ARG A 4 -5.40 -0.76 -5.97
C ARG A 4 -5.95 0.37 -5.10
N ARG A 5 -5.10 1.33 -4.75
CA ARG A 5 -5.50 2.53 -4.02
C ARG A 5 -6.31 3.48 -4.91
N LYS A 6 -7.50 3.89 -4.45
CA LYS A 6 -8.47 4.75 -5.15
C LYS A 6 -8.17 6.25 -5.08
N PHE A 7 -7.30 6.67 -4.17
CA PHE A 7 -6.97 8.08 -3.93
C PHE A 7 -5.46 8.31 -4.00
N LYS A 8 -5.08 9.57 -4.16
CA LYS A 8 -3.69 10.04 -4.12
C LYS A 8 -3.46 10.94 -2.91
N GLY A 9 -2.22 11.35 -2.70
CA GLY A 9 -1.80 12.06 -1.50
C GLY A 9 -1.43 11.12 -0.37
N SER A 10 -1.08 11.69 0.78
CA SER A 10 -0.67 10.90 1.95
C SER A 10 -1.89 10.31 2.65
N ASP A 11 -1.72 9.12 3.22
CA ASP A 11 -2.77 8.45 4.00
C ASP A 11 -3.22 9.33 5.19
N ALA A 12 -2.27 10.08 5.79
CA ALA A 12 -2.54 11.05 6.84
C ALA A 12 -3.44 12.20 6.36
N PHE A 13 -3.16 12.76 5.17
CA PHE A 13 -3.98 13.85 4.63
C PHE A 13 -5.40 13.38 4.27
N LEU A 14 -5.55 12.14 3.78
CA LEU A 14 -6.87 11.54 3.59
C LEU A 14 -7.64 11.49 4.92
N ALA A 15 -7.03 10.94 5.97
CA ALA A 15 -7.69 10.76 7.26
C ALA A 15 -8.07 12.11 7.91
N GLU A 16 -7.17 13.10 7.87
CA GLU A 16 -7.41 14.47 8.32
C GLU A 16 -8.57 15.13 7.55
N SER A 17 -8.55 15.02 6.21
CA SER A 17 -9.61 15.58 5.36
C SER A 17 -10.95 14.90 5.63
N ALA A 18 -10.96 13.58 5.78
CA ALA A 18 -12.16 12.81 6.09
C ALA A 18 -12.76 13.19 7.44
N ARG A 19 -11.92 13.41 8.47
CA ARG A 19 -12.37 13.90 9.79
C ARG A 19 -12.98 15.30 9.68
N THR A 20 -12.38 16.18 8.88
CA THR A 20 -12.91 17.52 8.62
C THR A 20 -14.28 17.46 7.96
N ILE A 21 -14.41 16.66 6.89
CA ILE A 21 -15.68 16.48 6.18
C ILE A 21 -16.74 15.79 7.05
N TYR A 22 -16.36 14.82 7.88
CA TYR A 22 -17.27 14.21 8.86
C TYR A 22 -17.88 15.26 9.81
N ASN A 23 -17.05 16.17 10.33
CA ASN A 23 -17.52 17.23 11.23
C ASN A 23 -18.45 18.22 10.52
N LEU A 24 -18.21 18.54 9.25
CA LEU A 24 -19.10 19.37 8.45
C LEU A 24 -20.41 18.65 8.16
N PHE A 25 -20.33 17.41 7.66
CA PHE A 25 -21.48 16.57 7.34
C PHE A 25 -22.42 16.36 8.53
N THR A 26 -21.87 16.16 9.72
CA THR A 26 -22.66 16.01 10.95
C THR A 26 -23.32 17.31 11.41
N GLN A 27 -22.67 18.46 11.23
CA GLN A 27 -23.29 19.77 11.48
C GLN A 27 -24.42 20.06 10.50
N ASP A 28 -24.26 19.61 9.26
CA ASP A 28 -25.19 19.83 8.15
C ASP A 28 -26.12 18.62 7.91
N LEU A 29 -26.25 17.71 8.87
CA LEU A 29 -26.93 16.42 8.65
C LEU A 29 -28.38 16.60 8.19
N GLU A 30 -29.12 17.57 8.76
CA GLU A 30 -30.52 17.82 8.42
C GLU A 30 -30.73 18.12 6.92
N PRO A 31 -30.01 19.08 6.29
CA PRO A 31 -30.01 19.26 4.85
C PRO A 31 -29.73 17.99 4.03
N PHE A 32 -28.76 17.17 4.46
CA PHE A 32 -28.44 15.91 3.77
C PHE A 32 -29.57 14.89 3.89
N THR A 33 -30.18 14.74 5.09
CA THR A 33 -31.31 13.84 5.31
C THR A 33 -32.54 14.29 4.51
N ALA A 34 -32.78 15.59 4.43
CA ALA A 34 -33.87 16.16 3.65
C ALA A 34 -33.69 15.90 2.14
N PHE A 35 -32.46 15.96 1.64
CA PHE A 35 -32.13 15.61 0.26
C PHE A 35 -32.26 14.10 0.00
N ASN A 36 -31.78 13.27 0.93
CA ASN A 36 -31.92 11.82 0.85
C ASN A 36 -31.92 11.17 2.24
N ALA A 37 -33.00 10.47 2.57
CA ALA A 37 -33.21 9.84 3.87
C ALA A 37 -32.16 8.77 4.26
N ARG A 38 -31.29 8.34 3.33
CA ARG A 38 -30.15 7.46 3.63
C ARG A 38 -29.11 8.12 4.54
N PHE A 39 -29.02 9.45 4.54
CA PHE A 39 -28.01 10.19 5.31
C PHE A 39 -28.55 10.37 6.73
N THR A 40 -28.24 9.42 7.59
CA THR A 40 -28.69 9.38 8.99
C THR A 40 -27.51 9.49 9.95
N SER A 41 -27.79 9.60 11.26
CA SER A 41 -26.79 9.45 12.32
C SER A 41 -26.01 8.15 12.22
N GLU A 42 -26.66 7.06 11.81
CA GLU A 42 -26.02 5.75 11.65
C GLU A 42 -25.07 5.75 10.46
N TYR A 43 -25.43 6.41 9.35
CA TYR A 43 -24.53 6.61 8.21
C TYR A 43 -23.28 7.42 8.63
N ALA A 44 -23.47 8.49 9.41
CA ALA A 44 -22.36 9.28 9.94
C ALA A 44 -21.46 8.44 10.87
N ALA A 45 -22.04 7.63 11.75
CA ALA A 45 -21.28 6.74 12.64
C ALA A 45 -20.49 5.68 11.86
N ALA A 46 -21.06 5.14 10.78
CA ALA A 46 -20.36 4.21 9.90
C ALA A 46 -19.16 4.89 9.19
N PHE A 47 -19.32 6.14 8.75
CA PHE A 47 -18.21 6.91 8.19
C PHE A 47 -17.12 7.19 9.24
N LEU A 48 -17.50 7.55 10.47
CA LEU A 48 -16.55 7.74 11.56
C LEU A 48 -15.71 6.48 11.83
N HIS A 49 -16.35 5.31 11.84
CA HIS A 49 -15.64 4.04 12.00
C HIS A 49 -14.63 3.77 10.87
N GLN A 50 -14.97 4.14 9.62
CA GLN A 50 -14.02 4.04 8.49
C GLN A 50 -12.82 5.00 8.65
N ILE A 51 -13.06 6.20 9.19
CA ILE A 51 -12.00 7.16 9.52
C ILE A 51 -11.08 6.60 10.60
N ASP A 52 -11.63 6.05 11.68
CA ASP A 52 -10.83 5.48 12.77
C ASP A 52 -10.02 4.26 12.32
N ALA A 53 -10.58 3.44 11.41
CA ALA A 53 -9.85 2.35 10.77
C ALA A 53 -8.69 2.88 9.90
N ALA A 54 -8.92 3.96 9.13
CA ALA A 54 -7.88 4.64 8.35
C ALA A 54 -6.77 5.21 9.25
N ASP A 55 -7.11 5.89 10.34
CA ASP A 55 -6.16 6.43 11.33
C ASP A 55 -5.28 5.33 11.94
N THR A 56 -5.89 4.18 12.27
CA THR A 56 -5.18 3.03 12.84
C THR A 56 -4.12 2.51 11.87
N VAL A 57 -4.43 2.38 10.58
CA VAL A 57 -3.47 1.87 9.60
C VAL A 57 -2.43 2.92 9.18
N VAL A 58 -2.74 4.21 9.26
CA VAL A 58 -1.80 5.33 9.06
C VAL A 58 -0.72 5.33 10.13
N THR A 59 -1.14 5.18 11.39
CA THR A 59 -0.26 5.22 12.57
C THR A 59 0.52 3.92 12.79
N ASP A 60 0.21 2.86 12.05
CA ASP A 60 0.92 1.58 12.13
C ASP A 60 2.33 1.64 11.46
N VAL A 61 3.22 2.42 12.07
CA VAL A 61 4.68 2.46 11.82
C VAL A 61 5.31 1.07 12.11
N SER A 62 4.58 0.16 12.75
CA SER A 62 5.09 -1.12 13.20
C SER A 62 5.42 -2.06 12.04
N THR A 63 4.81 -1.94 10.86
CA THR A 63 4.99 -2.96 9.82
C THR A 63 6.41 -2.96 9.23
N LEU A 64 7.03 -1.81 9.01
CA LEU A 64 8.44 -1.75 8.56
C LEU A 64 9.42 -2.00 9.72
N ALA A 65 9.12 -1.45 10.90
CA ALA A 65 9.95 -1.64 12.10
C ALA A 65 10.03 -3.12 12.50
N LYS A 66 8.91 -3.86 12.47
CA LYS A 66 8.84 -5.29 12.77
C LYS A 66 9.64 -6.12 11.76
N GLN A 67 9.60 -5.80 10.46
CA GLN A 67 10.44 -6.50 9.48
C GLN A 67 11.93 -6.31 9.77
N GLY A 68 12.33 -5.10 10.17
CA GLY A 68 13.68 -4.78 10.60
C GLY A 68 14.09 -5.62 11.82
N VAL A 69 13.22 -5.73 12.81
CA VAL A 69 13.44 -6.56 14.01
C VAL A 69 13.62 -8.02 13.66
N GLU A 70 12.74 -8.62 12.85
CA GLU A 70 12.86 -10.04 12.47
C GLU A 70 14.11 -10.30 11.62
N THR A 71 14.48 -9.35 10.75
CA THR A 71 15.73 -9.44 9.97
C THR A 71 16.95 -9.40 10.88
N GLN A 72 16.95 -8.52 11.89
CA GLN A 72 18.05 -8.40 12.84
C GLN A 72 18.23 -9.67 13.67
N LYS A 73 17.15 -10.31 14.12
CA LYS A 73 17.21 -11.61 14.83
C LYS A 73 17.92 -12.66 13.98
N VAL A 74 17.55 -12.80 12.70
CA VAL A 74 18.20 -13.77 11.82
C VAL A 74 19.67 -13.44 11.61
N LEU A 75 20.03 -12.16 11.46
CA LEU A 75 21.44 -11.76 11.32
C LEU A 75 22.27 -12.08 12.57
N ILE A 76 21.71 -11.90 13.76
CA ILE A 76 22.34 -12.28 15.03
C ILE A 76 22.58 -13.80 15.05
N GLU A 77 21.58 -14.60 14.70
CA GLU A 77 21.74 -16.06 14.73
C GLU A 77 22.69 -16.59 13.65
N MET A 78 22.75 -15.94 12.48
CA MET A 78 23.77 -16.24 11.46
C MET A 78 25.19 -15.98 11.97
N GLN A 79 25.38 -14.92 12.77
CA GLN A 79 26.67 -14.60 13.40
C GLN A 79 27.01 -15.61 14.51
N ASN A 80 26.04 -15.99 15.34
CA ASN A 80 26.20 -17.01 16.37
C ASN A 80 26.58 -18.36 15.74
N ALA A 81 25.88 -18.77 14.68
CA ALA A 81 26.16 -19.98 13.90
C ALA A 81 27.61 -19.99 13.36
N SER A 82 28.05 -18.84 12.81
CA SER A 82 29.42 -18.69 12.33
C SER A 82 30.44 -18.80 13.46
N ARG A 83 30.14 -18.27 14.65
CA ARG A 83 31.03 -18.31 15.82
C ARG A 83 31.16 -19.73 16.36
N VAL A 84 30.06 -20.45 16.57
CA VAL A 84 30.09 -21.83 17.08
C VAL A 84 30.77 -22.77 16.08
N TYR A 85 30.51 -22.60 14.77
CA TYR A 85 31.21 -23.34 13.73
C TYR A 85 32.73 -23.14 13.78
N ASN A 86 33.21 -21.89 13.86
CA ASN A 86 34.65 -21.63 13.88
C ASN A 86 35.33 -22.28 15.09
N ARG A 87 34.66 -22.33 16.24
CA ARG A 87 35.15 -23.05 17.43
C ARG A 87 35.23 -24.55 17.18
N ILE A 88 34.15 -25.16 16.67
CA ILE A 88 34.11 -26.59 16.32
C ILE A 88 35.21 -26.94 15.32
N LYS A 89 35.39 -26.10 14.28
CA LYS A 89 36.44 -26.27 13.28
C LYS A 89 37.83 -26.28 13.92
N SER A 90 38.12 -25.38 14.85
CA SER A 90 39.41 -25.35 15.56
C SER A 90 39.66 -26.64 16.33
N HIS A 91 38.66 -27.13 17.06
CA HIS A 91 38.77 -28.41 17.78
C HIS A 91 38.96 -29.60 16.83
N ALA A 92 38.25 -29.63 15.70
CA ALA A 92 38.46 -30.65 14.67
C ALA A 92 39.88 -30.61 14.09
N MET A 93 40.45 -29.41 13.85
CA MET A 93 41.84 -29.25 13.39
C MET A 93 42.86 -29.79 14.38
N TRP A 94 42.58 -29.71 15.69
CA TRP A 94 43.45 -30.28 16.73
C TRP A 94 43.27 -31.79 16.89
N ALA A 95 42.05 -32.30 16.75
CA ALA A 95 41.76 -33.73 16.84
C ALA A 95 42.28 -34.52 15.62
N PHE A 96 42.31 -33.89 14.45
CA PHE A 96 42.60 -34.56 13.17
C PHE A 96 43.66 -33.84 12.31
N PRO A 97 44.85 -33.51 12.84
CA PRO A 97 45.84 -32.68 12.14
C PRO A 97 46.34 -33.30 10.83
N ASP A 98 46.44 -34.63 10.79
CA ASP A 98 46.97 -35.38 9.64
C ASP A 98 45.86 -36.05 8.80
N ASN A 99 44.58 -35.76 9.07
CA ASN A 99 43.45 -36.35 8.35
C ASN A 99 42.63 -35.29 7.61
N PRO A 100 43.09 -34.84 6.43
CA PRO A 100 42.41 -33.80 5.66
C PRO A 100 41.03 -34.23 5.15
N ALA A 101 40.78 -35.55 5.02
CA ALA A 101 39.48 -36.06 4.61
C ALA A 101 38.41 -35.81 5.69
N VAL A 102 38.74 -36.12 6.96
CA VAL A 102 37.85 -35.84 8.10
C VAL A 102 37.65 -34.32 8.27
N LEU A 103 38.72 -33.52 8.20
CA LEU A 103 38.60 -32.05 8.29
C LEU A 103 37.70 -31.44 7.19
N LYS A 104 37.64 -32.08 6.02
CA LYS A 104 36.76 -31.64 4.93
C LYS A 104 35.27 -31.83 5.27
N GLU A 105 34.92 -32.86 6.04
CA GLU A 105 33.52 -33.07 6.48
C GLU A 105 33.00 -31.91 7.33
N PHE A 106 33.84 -31.33 8.19
CA PHE A 106 33.47 -30.17 9.02
C PHE A 106 33.32 -28.87 8.22
N THR A 107 34.02 -28.72 7.09
CA THR A 107 34.17 -27.43 6.40
C THR A 107 33.37 -27.33 5.09
N THR A 108 32.93 -28.46 4.55
CA THR A 108 32.20 -28.52 3.28
C THR A 108 30.88 -27.77 3.36
N GLY A 109 30.64 -26.86 2.40
CA GLY A 109 29.39 -26.09 2.30
C GLY A 109 29.35 -24.78 3.11
N TYR A 110 30.25 -24.57 4.08
CA TYR A 110 30.21 -23.38 4.94
C TYR A 110 30.32 -22.04 4.19
N ARG A 111 31.18 -21.98 3.15
CA ARG A 111 31.41 -20.74 2.38
C ARG A 111 30.10 -20.15 1.84
N ASP A 112 29.23 -21.01 1.32
CA ASP A 112 27.94 -20.61 0.79
C ASP A 112 26.91 -20.39 1.91
N ALA A 113 26.94 -21.24 2.92
CA ALA A 113 26.09 -21.15 4.11
C ALA A 113 26.24 -19.81 4.84
N SER A 114 27.46 -19.29 4.97
CA SER A 114 27.76 -18.02 5.66
C SER A 114 27.02 -16.79 5.09
N LYS A 115 26.47 -16.90 3.87
CA LYS A 115 25.77 -15.81 3.17
C LYS A 115 24.29 -16.09 2.94
N ASN A 116 23.78 -17.24 3.37
CA ASN A 116 22.44 -17.69 3.01
C ASN A 116 21.81 -18.50 4.16
N GLN A 117 20.70 -18.00 4.69
CA GLN A 117 20.08 -18.53 5.92
C GLN A 117 19.59 -19.98 5.76
N PRO A 118 18.86 -20.34 4.68
CA PRO A 118 18.53 -21.75 4.43
C PRO A 118 19.74 -22.67 4.34
N LYS A 119 20.82 -22.24 3.65
CA LYS A 119 22.06 -23.02 3.54
C LYS A 119 22.77 -23.13 4.89
N MET A 120 22.71 -22.12 5.75
CA MET A 120 23.25 -22.20 7.11
C MET A 120 22.53 -23.25 7.95
N LEU A 121 21.21 -23.34 7.88
CA LEU A 121 20.46 -24.38 8.59
C LEU A 121 20.86 -25.80 8.13
N VAL A 122 20.93 -26.03 6.81
CA VAL A 122 21.40 -27.31 6.25
C VAL A 122 22.84 -27.62 6.69
N PHE A 123 23.68 -26.60 6.70
CA PHE A 123 25.06 -26.73 7.15
C PHE A 123 25.14 -27.11 8.63
N LEU A 124 24.38 -26.46 9.52
CA LEU A 124 24.37 -26.77 10.95
C LEU A 124 23.82 -28.17 11.24
N GLU A 125 22.80 -28.63 10.51
CA GLU A 125 22.30 -30.02 10.60
C GLU A 125 23.36 -31.03 10.16
N THR A 126 24.13 -30.69 9.12
CA THR A 126 25.24 -31.55 8.66
C THR A 126 26.38 -31.54 9.68
N LEU A 127 26.73 -30.37 10.22
CA LEU A 127 27.78 -30.18 11.20
C LEU A 127 27.47 -30.95 12.50
N GLU A 128 26.23 -30.93 12.98
CA GLU A 128 25.81 -31.69 14.16
C GLU A 128 26.00 -33.19 13.98
N LYS A 129 25.67 -33.73 12.79
CA LYS A 129 25.91 -35.14 12.47
C LYS A 129 27.41 -35.48 12.47
N VAL A 130 28.22 -34.63 11.85
CA VAL A 130 29.68 -34.81 11.81
C VAL A 130 30.27 -34.72 13.22
N VAL A 131 29.86 -33.74 14.03
CA VAL A 131 30.27 -33.61 15.44
C VAL A 131 29.88 -34.85 16.25
N THR A 132 28.69 -35.39 16.03
CA THR A 132 28.21 -36.60 16.70
C THR A 132 29.05 -37.83 16.33
N ASN A 133 29.39 -37.98 15.05
CA ASN A 133 30.18 -39.11 14.56
C ASN A 133 31.61 -39.14 15.12
N TYR A 134 32.19 -37.97 15.39
CA TYR A 134 33.57 -37.81 15.86
C TYR A 134 33.65 -37.30 17.31
N LEU A 135 32.59 -37.46 18.09
CA LEU A 135 32.46 -36.82 19.40
C LEU A 135 33.57 -37.21 20.39
N ASP A 136 33.94 -38.49 20.42
CA ASP A 136 34.98 -39.01 21.32
C ASP A 136 36.34 -38.33 21.04
N ASP A 137 36.76 -38.27 19.78
CA ASP A 137 38.02 -37.63 19.37
C ASP A 137 37.99 -36.10 19.56
N LEU A 138 36.84 -35.47 19.34
CA LEU A 138 36.68 -34.03 19.55
C LEU A 138 36.77 -33.65 21.03
N THR A 139 36.23 -34.49 21.93
CA THR A 139 36.16 -34.19 23.37
C THR A 139 37.36 -34.68 24.17
N ASP A 140 38.13 -35.65 23.66
CA ASP A 140 39.37 -36.11 24.26
C ASP A 140 40.36 -34.95 24.47
N VAL A 141 40.73 -34.70 25.73
CA VAL A 141 41.62 -33.60 26.16
C VAL A 141 43.03 -33.69 25.59
N THR A 142 43.46 -34.87 25.15
CA THR A 142 44.77 -35.10 24.52
C THR A 142 44.72 -34.90 23.00
N LYS A 143 43.52 -34.75 22.43
CA LYS A 143 43.24 -34.53 21.01
C LYS A 143 42.55 -33.18 20.81
N GLY A 144 41.23 -33.19 20.63
CA GLY A 144 40.44 -31.98 20.33
C GLY A 144 40.15 -31.10 21.53
N GLY A 145 39.96 -31.68 22.73
CA GLY A 145 39.65 -30.95 23.97
C GLY A 145 38.39 -30.07 23.89
N MET A 146 37.41 -30.43 23.07
CA MET A 146 36.16 -29.69 22.89
C MET A 146 35.27 -29.80 24.14
N PRO A 147 34.89 -28.67 24.78
CA PRO A 147 33.92 -28.70 25.87
C PRO A 147 32.54 -29.20 25.42
N ALA A 148 31.88 -30.01 26.24
CA ALA A 148 30.53 -30.52 25.97
C ALA A 148 29.49 -29.40 25.73
N SER A 149 29.68 -28.24 26.36
CA SER A 149 28.83 -27.07 26.19
C SER A 149 28.78 -26.54 24.74
N ILE A 150 29.78 -26.85 23.90
CA ILE A 150 29.77 -26.46 22.48
C ILE A 150 28.72 -27.25 21.69
N VAL A 151 28.46 -28.51 22.07
CA VAL A 151 27.43 -29.34 21.42
C VAL A 151 26.04 -28.80 21.77
N GLU A 152 25.82 -28.43 23.03
CA GLU A 152 24.58 -27.78 23.49
C GLU A 152 24.36 -26.42 22.82
N GLU A 153 25.43 -25.62 22.70
CA GLU A 153 25.41 -24.33 22.01
C GLU A 153 25.08 -24.48 20.52
N LEU A 154 25.64 -25.50 19.84
CA LEU A 154 25.31 -25.81 18.44
C LEU A 154 23.83 -26.15 18.27
N ALA A 155 23.28 -27.01 19.13
CA ALA A 155 21.87 -27.38 19.09
C ALA A 155 20.96 -26.16 19.32
N THR A 156 21.30 -25.34 20.32
CA THR A 156 20.56 -24.12 20.66
C THR A 156 20.53 -23.14 19.49
N ILE A 157 21.69 -22.81 18.93
CA ILE A 157 21.81 -21.85 17.81
C ILE A 157 21.07 -22.35 16.56
N LYS A 158 21.07 -23.65 16.30
CA LYS A 158 20.32 -24.24 15.19
C LYS A 158 18.82 -24.02 15.35
N ASP A 159 18.29 -24.26 16.55
CA ASP A 159 16.86 -24.08 16.84
C ASP A 159 16.47 -22.59 16.85
N GLU A 160 17.31 -21.72 17.41
CA GLU A 160 17.12 -20.27 17.40
C GLU A 160 17.14 -19.71 15.97
N LEU A 161 18.12 -20.10 15.15
CA LEU A 161 18.19 -19.70 13.75
C LEU A 161 16.96 -20.20 12.96
N LYS A 162 16.51 -21.43 13.21
CA LYS A 162 15.32 -22.01 12.56
C LYS A 162 14.06 -21.24 12.94
N SER A 163 13.92 -20.92 14.22
CA SER A 163 12.80 -20.15 14.76
C SER A 163 12.79 -18.73 14.17
N ALA A 164 13.92 -18.03 14.22
CA ALA A 164 14.06 -16.68 13.69
C ALA A 164 13.79 -16.63 12.17
N ASN A 165 14.33 -17.59 11.40
CA ASN A 165 14.08 -17.68 9.97
C ASN A 165 12.60 -17.95 9.66
N THR A 166 11.96 -18.85 10.42
CA THR A 166 10.52 -19.15 10.28
C THR A 166 9.68 -17.92 10.56
N GLN A 167 9.96 -17.19 11.65
CA GLN A 167 9.25 -15.96 12.00
C GLN A 167 9.42 -14.88 10.92
N GLN A 168 10.64 -14.70 10.39
CA GLN A 168 10.89 -13.76 9.29
C GLN A 168 10.08 -14.13 8.03
N GLU A 169 10.03 -15.41 7.65
CA GLU A 169 9.29 -15.87 6.47
C GLU A 169 7.77 -15.77 6.64
N VAL A 170 7.25 -16.10 7.84
CA VAL A 170 5.83 -15.89 8.17
C VAL A 170 5.48 -14.42 8.05
N TYR A 171 6.32 -13.54 8.60
CA TYR A 171 6.10 -12.10 8.55
C TYR A 171 6.12 -11.56 7.10
N LYS A 172 7.08 -11.98 6.28
CA LYS A 172 7.14 -11.63 4.85
C LYS A 172 5.85 -11.99 4.12
N LYS A 173 5.26 -13.16 4.43
CA LYS A 173 3.99 -13.60 3.85
C LYS A 173 2.79 -12.81 4.37
N GLN A 174 2.72 -12.56 5.68
CA GLN A 174 1.64 -11.77 6.30
C GLN A 174 1.63 -10.31 5.84
N ARG A 175 2.80 -9.74 5.53
CA ARG A 175 2.92 -8.36 5.04
C ARG A 175 2.05 -8.09 3.82
N LEU A 176 1.88 -9.06 2.93
CA LEU A 176 1.00 -8.92 1.76
C LEU A 176 -0.45 -8.67 2.18
N VAL A 177 -0.95 -9.44 3.15
CA VAL A 177 -2.30 -9.30 3.70
C VAL A 177 -2.45 -7.97 4.43
N ILE A 178 -1.49 -7.61 5.30
CA ILE A 178 -1.51 -6.34 6.04
C ILE A 178 -1.56 -5.13 5.10
N THR A 179 -0.82 -5.20 3.98
CA THR A 179 -0.78 -4.13 2.99
C THR A 179 -2.12 -4.00 2.27
N GLN A 180 -2.70 -5.14 1.89
CA GLN A 180 -4.01 -5.22 1.25
C GLN A 180 -5.13 -4.70 2.17
N ASP A 181 -5.13 -5.10 3.44
CA ASP A 181 -6.12 -4.65 4.44
C ASP A 181 -6.00 -3.14 4.68
N ARG A 182 -4.77 -2.62 4.75
CA ARG A 182 -4.52 -1.17 4.85
C ARG A 182 -5.07 -0.42 3.65
N ILE A 183 -4.80 -0.88 2.43
CA ILE A 183 -5.32 -0.21 1.22
C ILE A 183 -6.86 -0.28 1.20
N SER A 184 -7.44 -1.40 1.62
CA SER A 184 -8.89 -1.57 1.67
C SER A 184 -9.55 -0.60 2.66
N ALA A 185 -9.04 -0.50 3.89
CA ALA A 185 -9.55 0.43 4.90
C ALA A 185 -9.49 1.90 4.42
N LEU A 186 -8.39 2.29 3.78
CA LEU A 186 -8.22 3.64 3.22
C LEU A 186 -9.17 3.88 2.03
N ASN A 187 -9.36 2.89 1.17
CA ASN A 187 -10.27 2.97 0.03
C ASN A 187 -11.74 3.09 0.44
N ASP A 188 -12.14 2.40 1.51
CA ASP A 188 -13.49 2.47 2.07
C ASP A 188 -13.77 3.88 2.60
N CYS A 189 -12.82 4.41 3.40
CA CYS A 189 -12.89 5.79 3.90
C CYS A 189 -12.98 6.81 2.75
N TYR A 190 -12.13 6.68 1.74
CA TYR A 190 -12.14 7.58 0.57
C TYR A 190 -13.44 7.50 -0.23
N THR A 191 -14.00 6.30 -0.43
CA THR A 191 -15.24 6.13 -1.20
C THR A 191 -16.40 6.86 -0.52
N THR A 192 -16.55 6.72 0.80
CA THR A 192 -17.58 7.44 1.57
C THR A 192 -17.33 8.94 1.61
N LEU A 193 -16.08 9.38 1.76
CA LEU A 193 -15.68 10.79 1.68
C LEU A 193 -16.14 11.44 0.37
N VAL A 194 -15.81 10.82 -0.77
CA VAL A 194 -16.19 11.31 -2.10
C VAL A 194 -17.70 11.34 -2.26
N GLN A 195 -18.40 10.32 -1.78
CA GLN A 195 -19.86 10.28 -1.83
C GLN A 195 -20.49 11.48 -1.09
N ILE A 196 -20.02 11.78 0.12
CA ILE A 196 -20.50 12.92 0.91
C ILE A 196 -20.19 14.22 0.18
N ILE A 197 -18.96 14.40 -0.31
CA ILE A 197 -18.55 15.59 -1.06
C ILE A 197 -19.44 15.81 -2.28
N ASN A 198 -19.61 14.81 -3.14
CA ASN A 198 -20.43 14.95 -4.34
C ASN A 198 -21.89 15.24 -3.99
N THR A 199 -22.41 14.63 -2.92
CA THR A 199 -23.78 14.91 -2.46
C THR A 199 -23.91 16.35 -1.96
N ALA A 200 -22.91 16.87 -1.23
CA ALA A 200 -22.91 18.24 -0.74
C ALA A 200 -23.02 19.27 -1.88
N GLN A 201 -22.41 18.98 -3.03
CA GLN A 201 -22.50 19.85 -4.22
C GLN A 201 -23.93 19.99 -4.74
N LEU A 202 -24.76 18.96 -4.53
CA LEU A 202 -26.18 18.94 -4.90
C LEU A 202 -27.06 19.54 -3.78
N VAL A 203 -26.81 19.16 -2.53
CA VAL A 203 -27.54 19.67 -1.35
C VAL A 203 -27.44 21.19 -1.26
N PHE A 204 -26.24 21.73 -1.50
CA PHE A 204 -25.93 23.15 -1.39
C PHE A 204 -25.83 23.84 -2.75
N ALA A 205 -26.55 23.37 -3.78
CA ALA A 205 -26.48 23.94 -5.13
C ALA A 205 -26.63 25.48 -5.14
N ASN A 206 -27.50 26.02 -4.28
CA ASN A 206 -27.75 27.46 -4.18
C ASN A 206 -26.86 28.19 -3.16
N GLU A 207 -25.92 27.50 -2.52
CA GLU A 207 -25.03 28.03 -1.48
C GLU A 207 -23.55 27.78 -1.83
N PRO A 208 -22.96 28.57 -2.75
CA PRO A 208 -21.60 28.32 -3.25
C PRO A 208 -20.54 28.27 -2.14
N ALA A 209 -20.68 29.11 -1.12
CA ALA A 209 -19.78 29.12 0.04
C ALA A 209 -19.85 27.81 0.84
N LYS A 210 -21.04 27.21 0.98
CA LYS A 210 -21.21 25.90 1.63
C LYS A 210 -20.62 24.79 0.77
N ARG A 211 -20.89 24.76 -0.54
CA ARG A 211 -20.28 23.79 -1.47
C ARG A 211 -18.76 23.78 -1.39
N ALA A 212 -18.14 24.96 -1.31
CA ALA A 212 -16.69 25.09 -1.25
C ALA A 212 -16.06 24.43 -0.01
N GLN A 213 -16.81 24.30 1.10
CA GLN A 213 -16.35 23.60 2.30
C GLN A 213 -16.20 22.08 2.08
N TYR A 214 -16.98 21.52 1.14
CA TYR A 214 -16.97 20.10 0.82
C TYR A 214 -16.08 19.85 -0.38
N SER A 215 -14.78 19.80 -0.14
CA SER A 215 -13.79 19.44 -1.16
C SER A 215 -12.68 18.55 -0.60
N TYR A 216 -12.12 17.71 -1.48
CA TYR A 216 -10.94 16.93 -1.21
C TYR A 216 -9.97 17.12 -2.36
N ARG A 217 -8.80 17.68 -2.05
CA ARG A 217 -7.71 17.85 -3.01
C ARG A 217 -6.46 17.22 -2.41
N PRO A 218 -6.07 16.03 -2.87
CA PRO A 218 -4.91 15.36 -2.31
C PRO A 218 -3.66 16.23 -2.46
N THR A 219 -2.87 16.36 -1.40
CA THR A 219 -1.61 17.12 -1.45
C THR A 219 -0.66 16.52 -2.50
N THR A 220 -0.13 17.36 -3.39
CA THR A 220 0.82 17.01 -4.45
C THR A 220 2.18 16.64 -3.88
N GLY A 221 2.31 15.42 -3.36
CA GLY A 221 3.59 14.85 -2.91
C GLY A 221 4.18 13.79 -3.85
N SER A 222 3.44 13.37 -4.88
CA SER A 222 3.86 12.30 -5.80
C SER A 222 3.67 12.68 -7.26
N SER A 223 4.64 12.32 -8.09
CA SER A 223 4.71 12.50 -9.55
C SER A 223 3.68 11.69 -10.36
N SER A 224 2.58 11.25 -9.75
CA SER A 224 1.59 10.33 -10.32
C SER A 224 0.18 10.91 -10.42
N ILE A 225 0.00 12.19 -10.09
CA ILE A 225 -1.25 12.92 -10.34
C ILE A 225 -0.98 13.79 -11.56
N THR A 226 -1.81 13.66 -12.59
CA THR A 226 -1.75 14.57 -13.74
C THR A 226 -2.95 15.50 -13.67
N ASP A 227 -2.66 16.77 -13.40
CA ASP A 227 -3.64 17.84 -13.38
C ASP A 227 -3.66 18.54 -14.73
N PHE A 228 -4.85 18.71 -15.27
CA PHE A 228 -5.13 19.40 -16.51
C PHE A 228 -5.94 20.64 -16.22
N VAL A 229 -5.34 21.80 -16.44
CA VAL A 229 -6.03 23.10 -16.35
C VAL A 229 -6.22 23.63 -17.74
N GLY A 230 -7.43 24.07 -18.06
CA GLY A 230 -7.69 24.58 -19.39
C GLY A 230 -8.97 25.38 -19.51
N GLN A 231 -9.22 25.73 -20.77
CA GLN A 231 -10.41 26.42 -21.23
C GLN A 231 -11.02 25.67 -22.41
N VAL A 232 -12.32 25.88 -22.60
CA VAL A 232 -13.13 25.33 -23.69
C VAL A 232 -14.00 26.46 -24.26
N ALA A 233 -13.94 26.68 -25.58
CA ALA A 233 -14.65 27.80 -26.19
C ALA A 233 -16.17 27.59 -26.15
N PRO A 234 -16.98 28.63 -26.42
CA PRO A 234 -18.42 28.49 -26.48
C PRO A 234 -18.86 27.43 -27.52
N ASN A 235 -19.81 26.59 -27.13
CA ASN A 235 -20.41 25.52 -27.94
C ASN A 235 -19.36 24.55 -28.53
N GLU A 236 -18.32 24.25 -27.77
CA GLU A 236 -17.22 23.38 -28.17
C GLU A 236 -17.08 22.19 -27.20
N THR A 237 -16.77 21.01 -27.76
CA THR A 237 -16.25 19.86 -27.01
C THR A 237 -14.74 19.81 -27.15
N LYS A 238 -14.04 19.69 -26.04
CA LYS A 238 -12.59 19.57 -26.00
C LYS A 238 -12.16 18.24 -25.40
N VAL A 239 -11.27 17.55 -26.09
CA VAL A 239 -10.47 16.46 -25.50
C VAL A 239 -9.44 17.07 -24.56
N ILE A 240 -9.56 16.77 -23.27
CA ILE A 240 -8.62 17.23 -22.25
C ILE A 240 -7.34 16.41 -22.31
N THR A 241 -7.51 15.08 -22.36
CA THR A 241 -6.43 14.09 -22.43
C THR A 241 -7.01 12.72 -22.81
N GLN A 242 -6.14 11.77 -23.15
CA GLN A 242 -6.47 10.37 -23.33
C GLN A 242 -5.76 9.53 -22.26
N VAL A 243 -6.48 8.63 -21.62
CA VAL A 243 -5.98 7.75 -20.57
C VAL A 243 -6.31 6.28 -20.87
N SER A 244 -5.61 5.36 -20.22
CA SER A 244 -6.07 3.97 -20.19
C SER A 244 -7.27 3.85 -19.23
N TYR A 245 -8.27 3.05 -19.56
CA TYR A 245 -9.44 2.85 -18.72
C TYR A 245 -9.10 1.93 -17.55
N ASP A 246 -9.44 2.33 -16.32
CA ASP A 246 -9.38 1.48 -15.13
C ASP A 246 -10.64 1.73 -14.31
N LYS A 247 -11.53 0.74 -14.26
CA LYS A 247 -12.85 0.85 -13.63
C LYS A 247 -12.80 1.38 -12.19
N GLU A 248 -11.71 1.10 -11.46
CA GLU A 248 -11.55 1.49 -10.05
C GLU A 248 -10.91 2.87 -9.86
N SER A 249 -10.33 3.46 -10.92
CA SER A 249 -9.73 4.79 -10.87
C SER A 249 -10.79 5.88 -10.84
N PHE A 250 -10.50 6.97 -10.14
CA PHE A 250 -11.37 8.12 -10.02
C PHE A 250 -10.87 9.27 -10.89
N ILE A 251 -11.80 9.96 -11.55
CA ILE A 251 -11.54 11.21 -12.24
C ILE A 251 -12.17 12.35 -11.44
N GLY A 252 -11.37 13.36 -11.14
CA GLY A 252 -11.82 14.59 -10.49
C GLY A 252 -12.08 15.68 -11.52
N PHE A 253 -13.24 16.31 -11.43
CA PHE A 253 -13.67 17.42 -12.27
C PHE A 253 -13.96 18.64 -11.39
N GLU A 254 -13.55 19.80 -11.86
CA GLU A 254 -13.86 21.09 -11.26
C GLU A 254 -14.16 22.10 -12.36
N ASN A 255 -15.29 22.80 -12.23
CA ASN A 255 -15.58 23.96 -13.04
C ASN A 255 -15.05 25.23 -12.36
N ARG A 256 -14.06 25.87 -12.99
CA ARG A 256 -13.45 27.13 -12.53
C ARG A 256 -13.98 28.35 -13.26
N GLY A 257 -14.81 28.15 -14.28
CA GLY A 257 -15.42 29.21 -15.06
C GLY A 257 -16.74 29.69 -14.46
N GLU A 258 -17.36 30.65 -15.15
CA GLU A 258 -18.66 31.21 -14.77
C GLU A 258 -19.85 30.49 -15.44
N THR A 259 -19.60 29.77 -16.54
CA THR A 259 -20.62 28.98 -17.24
C THR A 259 -20.62 27.54 -16.76
N THR A 260 -21.79 26.90 -16.77
CA THR A 260 -21.92 25.45 -16.59
C THR A 260 -21.08 24.70 -17.62
N LEU A 261 -20.42 23.63 -17.17
CA LEU A 261 -19.64 22.72 -18.00
C LEU A 261 -20.15 21.29 -17.87
N GLN A 262 -20.02 20.52 -18.94
CA GLN A 262 -20.35 19.10 -18.98
C GLN A 262 -19.08 18.29 -19.19
N PHE A 263 -18.85 17.29 -18.36
CA PHE A 263 -17.68 16.41 -18.42
C PHE A 263 -18.10 14.97 -18.66
N ASP A 264 -17.27 14.20 -19.38
CA ASP A 264 -17.51 12.79 -19.64
C ASP A 264 -16.18 12.05 -19.93
N ILE A 265 -16.23 10.72 -19.93
CA ILE A 265 -15.21 9.89 -20.56
C ILE A 265 -15.83 9.10 -21.71
N SER A 266 -15.16 9.05 -22.86
CA SER A 266 -15.70 8.44 -24.08
C SER A 266 -14.60 7.75 -24.87
N THR A 267 -14.96 6.70 -25.61
CA THR A 267 -14.07 6.11 -26.63
C THR A 267 -14.01 6.95 -27.91
N ASP A 268 -14.90 7.94 -28.04
CA ASP A 268 -14.91 8.95 -29.10
C ASP A 268 -14.31 10.28 -28.58
N GLU A 269 -13.88 11.15 -29.47
CA GLU A 269 -13.29 12.46 -29.16
C GLU A 269 -14.34 13.58 -29.10
N VAL A 270 -15.53 13.37 -29.66
CA VAL A 270 -16.52 14.43 -29.85
C VAL A 270 -17.80 14.17 -29.05
N THR A 271 -18.23 12.91 -28.96
CA THR A 271 -19.53 12.57 -28.39
C THR A 271 -19.41 12.22 -26.91
N LEU A 272 -20.20 12.92 -26.09
CA LEU A 272 -20.48 12.58 -24.70
C LEU A 272 -21.46 11.38 -24.69
N ASN A 273 -20.98 10.20 -24.34
CA ASN A 273 -21.71 8.93 -24.44
C ASN A 273 -21.85 8.22 -23.09
N GLY A 274 -21.08 8.63 -22.09
CA GLY A 274 -21.11 8.08 -20.75
C GLY A 274 -22.14 8.76 -19.84
N ASN A 275 -22.04 8.47 -18.55
CA ASN A 275 -22.74 9.21 -17.51
C ASN A 275 -22.05 10.56 -17.33
N MET A 276 -22.59 11.55 -18.03
CA MET A 276 -22.13 12.93 -18.02
C MET A 276 -22.24 13.58 -16.63
N VAL A 277 -21.23 14.36 -16.27
CA VAL A 277 -21.18 15.18 -15.08
C VAL A 277 -21.38 16.64 -15.47
N GLU A 278 -22.51 17.23 -15.09
CA GLU A 278 -22.78 18.65 -15.28
C GLU A 278 -22.40 19.44 -14.02
N LEU A 279 -21.55 20.46 -14.17
CA LEU A 279 -21.03 21.28 -13.07
C LEU A 279 -21.30 22.75 -13.32
N GLU A 280 -22.01 23.38 -12.39
CA GLU A 280 -22.10 24.83 -12.27
C GLU A 280 -20.76 25.46 -11.86
N SER A 281 -20.69 26.78 -11.91
CA SER A 281 -19.51 27.55 -11.48
C SER A 281 -19.07 27.18 -10.05
N GLY A 282 -17.79 26.84 -9.91
CA GLY A 282 -17.16 26.48 -8.64
C GLY A 282 -17.52 25.09 -8.12
N ALA A 283 -18.38 24.33 -8.81
CA ALA A 283 -18.73 22.98 -8.42
C ALA A 283 -17.61 21.99 -8.75
N ILE A 284 -17.52 20.93 -7.94
CA ILE A 284 -16.57 19.83 -8.11
C ILE A 284 -17.31 18.50 -8.17
N ASN A 285 -16.69 17.48 -8.74
CA ASN A 285 -17.23 16.12 -8.70
C ASN A 285 -16.13 15.10 -8.92
N ASN A 286 -16.16 13.99 -8.19
CA ASN A 286 -15.20 12.92 -8.36
C ASN A 286 -15.94 11.62 -8.62
N GLN A 287 -15.68 10.93 -9.73
CA GLN A 287 -16.38 9.69 -10.07
C GLN A 287 -15.42 8.58 -10.46
N PRO A 288 -15.74 7.32 -10.11
CA PRO A 288 -15.01 6.19 -10.66
C PRO A 288 -15.26 6.08 -12.17
N MET A 289 -14.28 5.63 -12.94
CA MET A 289 -14.42 5.46 -14.38
C MET A 289 -15.54 4.48 -14.74
N GLU A 290 -15.81 3.47 -13.90
CA GLU A 290 -16.95 2.55 -14.06
C GLU A 290 -18.30 3.26 -14.03
N TRP A 291 -18.42 4.31 -13.21
CA TRP A 291 -19.63 5.10 -13.18
C TRP A 291 -19.71 6.00 -14.41
N LEU A 292 -18.61 6.63 -14.82
CA LEU A 292 -18.58 7.53 -15.97
C LEU A 292 -18.84 6.77 -17.29
N LEU A 293 -18.28 5.57 -17.46
CA LEU A 293 -18.46 4.77 -18.67
C LEU A 293 -18.42 3.27 -18.33
N ALA A 294 -19.59 2.67 -18.17
CA ALA A 294 -19.75 1.25 -17.83
C ALA A 294 -19.37 0.31 -18.99
N ASP A 295 -19.18 -0.98 -18.65
CA ASP A 295 -18.96 -2.08 -19.61
C ASP A 295 -17.72 -1.95 -20.52
N VAL A 296 -16.75 -1.12 -20.13
CA VAL A 296 -15.45 -0.99 -20.83
C VAL A 296 -14.40 -1.88 -20.16
N ALA A 297 -13.60 -2.56 -20.98
CA ALA A 297 -12.49 -3.38 -20.48
C ALA A 297 -11.33 -2.51 -19.96
N ASN A 298 -10.76 -2.87 -18.81
CA ASN A 298 -9.55 -2.25 -18.30
C ASN A 298 -8.41 -2.27 -19.35
N GLY A 299 -7.71 -1.15 -19.49
CA GLY A 299 -6.66 -0.92 -20.48
C GLY A 299 -7.13 -0.26 -21.78
N THR A 300 -8.43 -0.20 -22.06
CA THR A 300 -9.00 0.49 -23.23
C THR A 300 -8.64 1.97 -23.21
N LYS A 301 -8.23 2.56 -24.34
CA LYS A 301 -7.99 4.01 -24.40
C LYS A 301 -9.31 4.77 -24.43
N VAL A 302 -9.46 5.73 -23.52
CA VAL A 302 -10.63 6.62 -23.42
C VAL A 302 -10.19 8.07 -23.31
N ASN A 303 -10.98 8.95 -23.89
CA ASN A 303 -10.78 10.39 -23.87
C ASN A 303 -11.56 10.99 -22.71
N ILE A 304 -10.94 11.92 -21.99
CA ILE A 304 -11.63 12.76 -21.01
C ILE A 304 -12.07 14.03 -21.73
N LEU A 305 -13.37 14.29 -21.74
CA LEU A 305 -13.99 15.36 -22.50
C LEU A 305 -14.53 16.45 -21.57
N ALA A 306 -14.45 17.69 -22.05
CA ALA A 306 -15.19 18.82 -21.49
C ALA A 306 -15.97 19.52 -22.62
N TYR A 307 -17.29 19.64 -22.45
CA TYR A 307 -18.16 20.38 -23.34
C TYR A 307 -18.66 21.65 -22.65
N ASN A 308 -18.67 22.73 -23.40
CA ASN A 308 -19.20 24.01 -22.98
C ASN A 308 -20.52 24.32 -23.70
N PRO A 309 -21.67 24.16 -23.04
CA PRO A 309 -22.97 24.49 -23.62
C PRO A 309 -23.20 26.00 -23.81
N SER A 310 -22.35 26.87 -23.24
CA SER A 310 -22.48 28.31 -23.44
C SER A 310 -22.31 28.68 -24.91
N THR A 311 -23.13 29.58 -25.43
CA THR A 311 -22.97 30.13 -26.78
C THR A 311 -22.13 31.40 -26.81
N THR A 312 -21.79 31.98 -25.66
CA THR A 312 -21.12 33.29 -25.57
C THR A 312 -19.87 33.31 -24.70
N SER A 313 -19.78 32.43 -23.71
CA SER A 313 -18.75 32.52 -22.67
C SER A 313 -17.80 31.33 -22.72
N THR A 314 -16.50 31.61 -22.65
CA THR A 314 -15.46 30.57 -22.53
C THR A 314 -15.54 29.92 -21.14
N GLY A 315 -15.56 28.59 -21.10
CA GLY A 315 -15.50 27.83 -19.86
C GLY A 315 -14.06 27.62 -19.38
N SER A 316 -13.88 27.35 -18.08
CA SER A 316 -12.59 26.99 -17.50
C SER A 316 -12.74 25.78 -16.58
N TYR A 317 -11.79 24.85 -16.65
CA TYR A 317 -11.82 23.61 -15.91
C TYR A 317 -10.50 23.30 -15.23
N TRP A 318 -10.59 22.47 -14.20
CA TRP A 318 -9.49 21.67 -13.68
C TRP A 318 -9.95 20.21 -13.67
N VAL A 319 -9.13 19.32 -14.22
CA VAL A 319 -9.38 17.89 -14.24
C VAL A 319 -8.16 17.17 -13.69
N SER A 320 -8.38 16.17 -12.85
CA SER A 320 -7.30 15.39 -12.24
C SER A 320 -7.55 13.90 -12.43
N THR A 321 -6.51 13.20 -12.83
CA THR A 321 -6.52 11.76 -13.07
C THR A 321 -5.19 11.14 -12.66
N ASP A 322 -5.24 9.84 -12.40
CA ASP A 322 -4.12 9.03 -11.93
C ASP A 322 -3.76 7.85 -12.83
N VAL A 323 -4.28 7.86 -14.05
CA VAL A 323 -4.18 6.74 -15.00
C VAL A 323 -3.20 7.03 -16.13
#